data_AF-A0A401LBV5-F1
#
_entry.id   AF-A0A401LBV5-F1
#
_cell.length_a   1.000
_cell.length_b   1.000
_cell.length_c   1.000
_cell.angle_alpha   90.00
_cell.angle_beta   90.00
_cell.angle_gamma   90.00
#
_symmetry.space_group_name_H-M   'P 1'
#
loop_
_entity.id
_entity.type
_entity.pdbx_description
1 polymer ?
#
loop_
_entity_poly.entity_id
_entity_poly.type
_entity_poly.pdbx_seq_one_letter_code
_entity_poly.pdbx_strand_id
1 'polypeptide(L)'
;MKRNERLSAKDRRLLKETLKELNRQGRLQEEKLAKQHGSTSVYQHSINVAYLSLWLAGRLPLRTDRGALVRGALLHDYFLYDWHKKDDGHRWHGFRHGKTAARNAKRDYRLNRLEEYIIARHMFPLTVLPPKSKEGWMVCLADKWCAAEETVRPFFRIFRKRGNPHK
;
A
#
# COMPACT_ATOMS: atom_id res chain seq x y z
N MET A 1 -18.58 0.65 -10.70
CA MET A 1 -18.38 -0.62 -9.95
C MET A 1 -17.59 -0.36 -8.67
N LYS A 2 -18.13 -0.73 -7.51
CA LYS A 2 -17.48 -0.51 -6.20
C LYS A 2 -16.37 -1.57 -6.03
N ARG A 3 -15.16 -1.17 -5.60
CA ARG A 3 -14.02 -2.09 -5.42
C ARG A 3 -14.43 -3.31 -4.57
N ASN A 4 -15.22 -3.16 -3.52
CA ASN A 4 -15.60 -4.23 -2.57
C ASN A 4 -16.27 -5.51 -3.13
N GLU A 5 -16.73 -5.54 -4.38
CA GLU A 5 -17.45 -6.71 -4.95
C GLU A 5 -16.53 -7.75 -5.61
N ARG A 6 -15.23 -7.46 -5.81
CA ARG A 6 -14.34 -8.36 -6.57
C ARG A 6 -13.52 -9.36 -5.75
N LEU A 7 -13.51 -9.27 -4.42
CA LEU A 7 -12.79 -10.21 -3.54
C LEU A 7 -13.70 -11.34 -3.05
N SER A 8 -13.13 -12.54 -2.90
CA SER A 8 -13.81 -13.65 -2.24
C SER A 8 -14.24 -13.26 -0.80
N ALA A 9 -15.27 -13.91 -0.25
CA ALA A 9 -15.68 -13.65 1.14
C ALA A 9 -14.52 -13.90 2.13
N LYS A 10 -13.71 -14.94 1.87
CA LYS A 10 -12.51 -15.27 2.65
C LYS A 10 -11.47 -14.17 2.60
N ASP A 11 -11.13 -13.66 1.42
CA ASP A 11 -10.12 -12.60 1.27
C ASP A 11 -10.60 -11.27 1.88
N ARG A 12 -11.89 -10.94 1.75
CA ARG A 12 -12.49 -9.77 2.41
C ARG A 12 -12.40 -9.86 3.93
N ARG A 13 -12.70 -11.04 4.47
CA ARG A 13 -12.61 -11.31 5.90
C ARG A 13 -11.16 -11.19 6.38
N LEU A 14 -10.22 -11.82 5.67
CA LEU A 14 -8.79 -11.76 5.97
C LEU A 14 -8.31 -10.30 6.02
N LEU A 15 -8.58 -9.51 4.98
CA LEU A 15 -8.21 -8.09 4.94
C LEU A 15 -8.75 -7.32 6.15
N LYS A 16 -10.03 -7.51 6.48
CA LYS A 16 -10.69 -6.82 7.59
C LYS A 16 -10.09 -7.22 8.95
N GLU A 17 -9.85 -8.50 9.16
CA GLU A 17 -9.28 -9.02 10.41
C GLU A 17 -7.83 -8.54 10.59
N THR A 18 -7.00 -8.62 9.55
CA THR A 18 -5.62 -8.13 9.60
C THR A 18 -5.56 -6.62 9.84
N LEU A 19 -6.42 -5.83 9.20
CA LEU A 19 -6.53 -4.39 9.47
C LEU A 19 -6.88 -4.11 10.93
N LYS A 20 -7.85 -4.83 11.49
CA LYS A 20 -8.26 -4.68 12.89
C LYS A 20 -7.09 -5.04 13.83
N GLU A 21 -6.38 -6.11 13.53
CA GLU A 21 -5.23 -6.57 14.30
C GLU A 21 -4.10 -5.53 14.31
N LEU A 22 -3.63 -5.11 13.13
CA LEU A 22 -2.52 -4.15 13.01
C LEU A 22 -2.85 -2.80 13.65
N ASN A 23 -4.10 -2.32 13.50
CA ASN A 23 -4.56 -1.11 14.16
C ASN A 23 -4.62 -1.21 15.68
N ARG A 24 -4.78 -2.42 16.25
CA ARG A 24 -4.80 -2.62 17.70
C ARG A 24 -3.40 -2.78 18.27
N GLN A 25 -2.51 -3.45 17.53
CA GLN A 25 -1.15 -3.78 17.99
C GLN A 25 -0.17 -2.62 17.86
N GLY A 26 -0.35 -1.77 16.84
CA GLY A 26 0.61 -0.71 16.55
C GLY A 26 -0.04 0.54 15.99
N ARG A 27 0.78 1.34 15.32
CA ARG A 27 0.47 2.73 14.96
C ARG A 27 -0.06 2.88 13.54
N LEU A 28 -0.61 1.82 12.93
CA LEU A 28 -1.07 1.86 11.54
C LEU A 28 -2.06 3.01 11.27
N GLN A 29 -2.90 3.37 12.24
CA GLN A 29 -3.86 4.47 12.08
C GLN A 29 -3.22 5.86 11.95
N GLU A 30 -1.98 6.06 12.41
CA GLU A 30 -1.30 7.35 12.33
C GLU A 30 -0.98 7.72 10.87
N GLU A 31 -0.85 6.73 9.99
CA GLU A 31 -0.68 6.92 8.53
C GLU A 31 -1.89 7.62 7.87
N LYS A 32 -2.99 7.85 8.60
CA LYS A 32 -4.10 8.69 8.11
C LYS A 32 -3.72 10.17 8.04
N LEU A 33 -2.74 10.59 8.83
CA LEU A 33 -2.31 11.98 8.95
C LEU A 33 -1.32 12.38 7.84
N ALA A 34 -0.60 11.41 7.27
CA ALA A 34 0.32 11.61 6.16
C ALA A 34 -0.41 11.47 4.82
N LYS A 35 -0.14 12.39 3.88
CA LYS A 35 -0.62 12.27 2.49
C LYS A 35 0.35 11.41 1.69
N GLN A 36 -0.20 10.57 0.81
CA GLN A 36 0.58 9.74 -0.11
C GLN A 36 0.51 10.27 -1.53
N HIS A 37 -0.67 10.29 -2.14
CA HIS A 37 -0.88 10.79 -3.51
C HIS A 37 -2.13 11.65 -3.61
N GLY A 38 -1.97 12.89 -4.08
CA GLY A 38 -3.07 13.85 -4.21
C GLY A 38 -3.77 14.12 -2.87
N SER A 39 -5.00 13.62 -2.72
CA SER A 39 -5.78 13.70 -1.47
C SER A 39 -5.85 12.38 -0.69
N THR A 40 -5.17 11.33 -1.15
CA THR A 40 -5.18 10.00 -0.53
C THR A 40 -4.14 9.94 0.59
N SER A 41 -4.54 9.51 1.79
CA SER A 41 -3.61 9.28 2.89
C SER A 41 -2.82 7.98 2.72
N VAL A 42 -1.67 7.86 3.37
CA VAL A 42 -0.84 6.64 3.36
C VAL A 42 -1.64 5.44 3.84
N TYR A 43 -2.45 5.62 4.90
CA TYR A 43 -3.35 4.57 5.39
C TYR A 43 -4.32 4.06 4.31
N GLN A 44 -4.96 4.97 3.57
CA GLN A 44 -5.92 4.58 2.55
C GLN A 44 -5.25 3.95 1.33
N HIS A 45 -4.06 4.43 0.98
CA HIS A 45 -3.21 3.86 -0.06
C HIS A 45 -2.86 2.40 0.27
N SER A 46 -2.34 2.13 1.47
CA SER A 46 -1.99 0.77 1.92
C SER A 46 -3.18 -0.19 1.89
N ILE A 47 -4.39 0.26 2.24
CA ILE A 47 -5.62 -0.55 2.11
C ILE A 47 -5.93 -0.87 0.64
N ASN A 48 -5.77 0.10 -0.26
CA ASN A 48 -6.01 -0.10 -1.69
C ASN A 48 -5.02 -1.11 -2.28
N VAL A 49 -3.74 -1.01 -1.92
CA VAL A 49 -2.68 -1.93 -2.34
C VAL A 49 -2.94 -3.34 -1.82
N ALA A 50 -3.31 -3.49 -0.54
CA ALA A 50 -3.64 -4.80 0.03
C ALA A 50 -4.87 -5.43 -0.63
N TYR A 51 -5.90 -4.63 -0.91
CA TYR A 51 -7.08 -5.06 -1.64
C TYR A 51 -6.72 -5.57 -3.05
N LEU A 52 -5.95 -4.78 -3.81
CA LEU A 52 -5.59 -5.12 -5.18
C LEU A 52 -4.66 -6.34 -5.24
N SER A 53 -3.73 -6.44 -4.29
CA SER A 53 -2.85 -7.60 -4.13
C SER A 53 -3.62 -8.90 -3.92
N LEU A 54 -4.62 -8.90 -3.04
CA LEU A 54 -5.51 -10.05 -2.84
C LEU A 54 -6.32 -10.38 -4.10
N TRP A 55 -6.77 -9.35 -4.82
CA TRP A 55 -7.53 -9.55 -6.05
C TRP A 55 -6.68 -10.21 -7.13
N LEU A 56 -5.43 -9.75 -7.31
CA LEU A 56 -4.45 -10.37 -8.21
C LEU A 56 -4.18 -11.82 -7.81
N ALA A 57 -3.95 -12.06 -6.53
CA ALA A 57 -3.69 -13.40 -6.02
C ALA A 57 -4.86 -14.36 -6.28
N GLY A 58 -6.10 -13.88 -6.26
CA GLY A 58 -7.30 -14.66 -6.58
C GLY A 58 -7.52 -14.91 -8.08
N ARG A 59 -6.84 -14.17 -8.95
CA ARG A 59 -7.01 -14.27 -10.41
C ARG A 59 -5.87 -14.98 -11.10
N LEU A 60 -4.67 -14.92 -10.52
CA LEU A 60 -3.49 -15.58 -11.04
C LEU A 60 -3.41 -17.01 -10.50
N PRO A 61 -2.99 -18.00 -11.30
CA PRO A 61 -2.83 -19.39 -10.87
C PRO A 61 -1.57 -19.58 -10.01
N LEU A 62 -1.35 -18.69 -9.03
CA LEU A 62 -0.17 -18.65 -8.17
C LEU A 62 -0.57 -18.98 -6.73
N ARG A 63 0.02 -20.06 -6.19
CA ARG A 63 -0.01 -20.29 -4.74
C ARG A 63 0.76 -19.18 -4.05
N THR A 64 0.07 -18.48 -3.15
CA THR A 64 0.56 -17.33 -2.40
C THR A 64 0.19 -17.48 -0.93
N ASP A 65 1.07 -17.03 -0.04
CA ASP A 65 0.73 -16.83 1.36
C ASP A 65 -0.11 -15.55 1.48
N ARG A 66 -1.44 -15.72 1.58
CA ARG A 66 -2.38 -14.61 1.66
C ARG A 66 -2.20 -13.78 2.93
N GLY A 67 -1.79 -14.40 4.04
CA GLY A 67 -1.56 -13.70 5.30
C GLY A 67 -0.36 -12.76 5.18
N ALA A 68 0.77 -13.28 4.72
CA ALA A 68 1.97 -12.49 4.50
C ALA A 68 1.78 -11.43 3.41
N LEU A 69 1.02 -11.75 2.34
CA LEU A 69 0.68 -10.80 1.28
C LEU A 69 -0.08 -9.58 1.84
N VAL A 70 -1.14 -9.80 2.62
CA VAL A 70 -1.95 -8.72 3.17
C VAL A 70 -1.18 -7.92 4.21
N ARG A 71 -0.46 -8.59 5.13
CA ARG A 71 0.34 -7.92 6.15
C ARG A 71 1.45 -7.07 5.53
N GLY A 72 2.21 -7.65 4.59
CA GLY A 72 3.23 -6.94 3.85
C GLY A 72 2.68 -5.75 3.04
N ALA A 73 1.53 -5.92 2.39
CA ALA A 73 0.88 -4.83 1.66
C ALA A 73 0.36 -3.71 2.56
N LEU A 74 -0.21 -4.03 3.73
CA LEU A 74 -0.70 -3.00 4.67
C LEU A 74 0.44 -2.20 5.31
N LEU A 75 1.64 -2.79 5.40
CA LEU A 75 2.80 -2.21 6.08
C LEU A 75 3.89 -1.70 5.11
N HIS A 76 3.69 -1.80 3.79
CA HIS A 76 4.73 -1.47 2.81
C HIS A 76 5.24 -0.02 2.95
N ASP A 77 4.33 0.91 3.25
CA ASP A 77 4.58 2.33 3.45
C ASP A 77 4.56 2.75 4.93
N TYR A 78 4.87 1.84 5.86
CA TYR A 78 4.81 2.12 7.30
C TYR A 78 5.97 2.99 7.83
N PHE A 79 6.19 4.16 7.25
CA PHE A 79 7.30 5.05 7.56
C PHE A 79 6.99 6.04 8.71
N LEU A 80 5.72 6.27 9.06
CA LEU A 80 5.25 7.04 10.23
C LEU A 80 5.68 8.53 10.26
N TYR A 81 5.89 9.15 9.10
CA TYR A 81 6.22 10.58 9.00
C TYR A 81 5.61 11.18 7.73
N ASP A 82 5.32 12.49 7.72
CA ASP A 82 4.85 13.15 6.50
C ASP A 82 6.04 13.51 5.58
N TRP A 83 6.19 12.79 4.47
CA TRP A 83 7.31 13.00 3.54
C TRP A 83 7.18 14.27 2.70
N HIS A 84 6.01 14.94 2.70
CA HIS A 84 5.82 16.23 2.02
C HIS A 84 6.40 17.41 2.81
N LYS A 85 6.70 17.23 4.10
CA LYS A 85 7.38 18.24 4.90
C LYS A 85 8.84 18.32 4.47
N LYS A 86 9.29 19.54 4.17
CA LYS A 86 10.68 19.81 3.76
C LYS A 86 11.59 19.77 4.99
N ASP A 87 11.93 18.57 5.40
CA ASP A 87 13.10 18.31 6.26
C ASP A 87 14.18 17.64 5.40
N ASP A 88 15.45 17.96 5.68
CA ASP A 88 16.61 17.57 4.86
C ASP A 88 16.77 16.03 4.70
N GLY A 89 16.10 15.25 5.55
CA GLY A 89 16.04 13.79 5.50
C GLY A 89 15.13 13.19 4.39
N HIS A 90 14.25 13.97 3.76
CA HIS A 90 13.23 13.44 2.83
C HIS A 90 13.66 13.40 1.35
N ARG A 91 14.82 13.99 0.98
CA ARG A 91 15.31 14.04 -0.42
C ARG A 91 15.49 12.67 -1.08
N TRP A 92 15.68 11.61 -0.29
CA TRP A 92 15.85 10.24 -0.76
C TRP A 92 14.70 9.32 -0.34
N HIS A 93 13.53 9.90 -0.02
CA HIS A 93 12.37 9.15 0.49
C HIS A 93 12.09 7.91 -0.38
N GLY A 94 11.89 8.07 -1.68
CA GLY A 94 11.60 6.97 -2.62
C GLY A 94 12.62 5.82 -2.63
N PHE A 95 13.89 6.07 -2.29
CA PHE A 95 14.93 5.02 -2.23
C PHE A 95 15.07 4.37 -0.85
N ARG A 96 14.59 5.04 0.20
CA ARG A 96 14.84 4.66 1.59
C ARG A 96 13.58 4.21 2.34
N HIS A 97 12.39 4.66 1.93
CA HIS A 97 11.18 4.43 2.72
C HIS A 97 10.86 2.95 2.86
N GLY A 98 11.05 2.10 1.85
CA GLY A 98 10.87 0.66 2.02
C GLY A 98 11.73 0.06 3.14
N LYS A 99 12.99 0.49 3.29
CA LYS A 99 13.85 0.06 4.39
C LYS A 99 13.40 0.65 5.74
N THR A 100 12.99 1.91 5.75
CA THR A 100 12.47 2.57 6.96
C THR A 100 11.16 1.93 7.43
N ALA A 101 10.24 1.65 6.51
CA ALA A 101 8.99 0.97 6.76
C ALA A 101 9.23 -0.43 7.32
N ALA A 102 10.17 -1.20 6.73
CA ALA A 102 10.52 -2.52 7.25
C ALA A 102 11.07 -2.44 8.68
N ARG A 103 11.92 -1.44 8.97
CA ARG A 103 12.48 -1.22 10.32
C ARG A 103 11.39 -0.86 11.33
N ASN A 104 10.51 0.08 11.00
CA ASN A 104 9.42 0.51 11.87
C ASN A 104 8.42 -0.63 12.09
N ALA A 105 8.05 -1.34 11.03
CA ALA A 105 7.11 -2.45 11.12
C ALA A 105 7.69 -3.60 11.95
N LYS A 106 8.99 -3.87 11.87
CA LYS A 106 9.68 -4.87 12.70
C LYS A 106 9.78 -4.46 14.17
N ARG A 107 9.85 -3.16 14.46
CA ARG A 107 9.82 -2.63 15.82
C ARG A 107 8.44 -2.83 16.46
N ASP A 108 7.38 -2.53 15.69
CA ASP A 108 6.01 -2.46 16.23
C ASP A 108 5.22 -3.77 16.07
N TYR A 109 5.65 -4.66 15.17
CA TYR A 109 4.98 -5.94 14.89
C TYR A 109 5.98 -7.09 14.78
N ARG A 110 5.53 -8.30 15.13
CA ARG A 110 6.26 -9.52 14.84
C ARG A 110 6.11 -9.87 13.35
N LEU A 111 7.14 -9.56 12.57
CA LEU A 111 7.17 -9.86 11.14
C LEU A 111 7.83 -11.21 10.84
N ASN A 112 7.32 -11.91 9.83
CA ASN A 112 8.04 -13.02 9.21
C ASN A 112 8.99 -12.51 8.10
N ARG A 113 9.87 -13.40 7.61
CA ARG A 113 10.85 -13.05 6.58
C ARG A 113 10.20 -12.57 5.27
N LEU A 114 9.08 -13.18 4.87
CA LEU A 114 8.38 -12.83 3.64
C LEU A 114 7.76 -11.42 3.73
N GLU A 115 7.12 -11.10 4.85
CA GLU A 115 6.57 -9.77 5.14
C GLU A 115 7.65 -8.70 5.12
N GLU A 116 8.77 -8.92 5.82
CA GLU A 116 9.91 -7.99 5.84
C GLU A 116 10.47 -7.78 4.41
N TYR A 117 10.55 -8.85 3.60
CA TYR A 117 10.99 -8.73 2.20
C TYR A 117 10.02 -7.96 1.30
N ILE A 118 8.72 -8.18 1.47
CA ILE A 118 7.68 -7.44 0.73
C ILE A 118 7.83 -5.94 1.02
N ILE A 119 7.87 -5.58 2.30
CA ILE A 119 7.97 -4.18 2.73
C ILE A 119 9.28 -3.56 2.25
N ALA A 120 10.41 -4.23 2.41
CA ALA A 120 11.72 -3.65 2.09
C ALA A 120 11.95 -3.41 0.58
N ARG A 121 11.20 -4.08 -0.31
CA ARG A 121 11.51 -4.14 -1.76
C ARG A 121 10.34 -3.80 -2.68
N HIS A 122 9.23 -3.33 -2.14
CA HIS A 122 8.05 -2.97 -2.96
C HIS A 122 8.33 -1.81 -3.94
N MET A 123 9.43 -1.06 -3.77
CA MET A 123 9.77 0.10 -4.60
C MET A 123 10.52 -0.19 -5.90
N PHE A 124 10.74 -1.45 -6.25
CA PHE A 124 11.33 -1.76 -7.57
C PHE A 124 10.48 -1.12 -8.71
N PRO A 125 11.08 -0.52 -9.75
CA PRO A 125 12.52 -0.46 -10.06
C PRO A 125 13.30 0.70 -9.40
N LEU A 126 12.65 1.57 -8.62
CA LEU A 126 13.32 2.68 -7.95
C LEU A 126 14.34 2.19 -6.92
N THR A 127 13.99 1.14 -6.16
CA THR A 127 14.99 0.35 -5.42
C THR A 127 15.59 -0.71 -6.36
N VAL A 128 16.92 -0.70 -6.48
CA VAL A 128 17.69 -1.59 -7.38
C VAL A 128 17.42 -3.08 -7.11
N LEU A 129 17.10 -3.45 -5.88
CA LEU A 129 16.84 -4.85 -5.52
C LEU A 129 15.39 -5.24 -5.87
N PRO A 130 15.18 -6.19 -6.80
CA PRO A 130 13.83 -6.63 -7.16
C PRO A 130 13.17 -7.47 -6.05
N PRO A 131 11.83 -7.59 -6.07
CA PRO A 131 11.11 -8.55 -5.25
C PRO A 131 11.59 -9.98 -5.56
N LYS A 132 11.76 -10.80 -4.51
CA LYS A 132 12.18 -12.21 -4.62
C LYS A 132 11.03 -13.20 -4.51
N SER A 133 9.82 -12.73 -4.17
CA SER A 133 8.63 -13.54 -3.96
C SER A 133 7.49 -13.08 -4.86
N LYS A 134 6.54 -13.99 -5.12
CA LYS A 134 5.35 -13.70 -5.92
C LYS A 134 4.50 -12.63 -5.23
N GLU A 135 4.42 -12.70 -3.90
CA GLU A 135 3.73 -11.73 -3.07
C GLU A 135 4.39 -10.35 -3.16
N GLY A 136 5.73 -10.29 -3.12
CA GLY A 136 6.46 -9.04 -3.27
C GLY A 136 6.23 -8.41 -4.64
N TRP A 137 6.18 -9.21 -5.71
CA TRP A 137 5.82 -8.74 -7.04
C TRP A 137 4.37 -8.23 -7.11
N MET A 138 3.43 -8.92 -6.49
CA MET A 138 2.03 -8.48 -6.45
C MET A 138 1.88 -7.14 -5.73
N VAL A 139 2.52 -6.99 -4.55
CA VAL A 139 2.48 -5.72 -3.80
C VAL A 139 3.17 -4.61 -4.57
N CYS A 140 4.34 -4.88 -5.15
CA CYS A 140 5.04 -3.92 -6.01
C CYS A 140 4.14 -3.44 -7.14
N LEU A 141 3.56 -4.33 -7.95
CA LEU A 141 2.69 -3.93 -9.06
C LEU A 141 1.42 -3.21 -8.59
N ALA A 142 0.81 -3.69 -7.50
CA ALA A 142 -0.41 -3.09 -6.94
C ALA A 142 -0.17 -1.67 -6.42
N ASP A 143 0.95 -1.43 -5.75
CA ASP A 143 1.39 -0.11 -5.30
C ASP A 143 1.46 0.88 -6.46
N LYS A 144 2.20 0.56 -7.53
CA LYS A 144 2.33 1.47 -8.69
C LYS A 144 0.99 1.71 -9.38
N TRP A 145 0.16 0.68 -9.49
CA TRP A 145 -1.19 0.84 -10.05
C TRP A 145 -2.05 1.78 -9.20
N CYS A 146 -2.07 1.58 -7.88
CA CYS A 146 -2.81 2.43 -6.95
C CYS A 146 -2.27 3.87 -6.97
N ALA A 147 -0.95 4.06 -6.96
CA ALA A 147 -0.30 5.36 -7.05
C ALA A 147 -0.68 6.12 -8.33
N ALA A 148 -0.64 5.46 -9.49
CA ALA A 148 -1.05 6.04 -10.76
C ALA A 148 -2.54 6.43 -10.74
N GLU A 149 -3.41 5.50 -10.29
CA GLU A 149 -4.86 5.76 -10.24
C GLU A 149 -5.21 6.91 -9.28
N GLU A 150 -4.55 6.98 -8.11
CA GLU A 150 -4.77 8.00 -7.09
C GLU A 150 -4.25 9.37 -7.50
N THR A 151 -3.16 9.42 -8.26
CA THR A 151 -2.61 10.67 -8.82
C THR A 151 -3.47 11.20 -9.96
N VAL A 152 -4.01 10.31 -10.80
CA VAL A 152 -4.74 10.68 -12.02
C VAL A 152 -6.24 10.96 -11.76
N ARG A 153 -6.88 10.28 -10.80
CA ARG A 153 -8.31 10.48 -10.47
C ARG A 153 -8.69 11.94 -10.15
N PRO A 154 -7.93 12.70 -9.34
CA PRO A 154 -8.21 14.11 -9.08
C PRO A 154 -8.21 14.95 -10.37
N PHE A 155 -7.30 14.65 -11.31
CA PHE A 155 -7.19 15.35 -12.60
C PHE A 155 -8.50 15.20 -13.40
N PHE A 156 -8.98 13.97 -13.61
CA PHE A 156 -10.25 13.73 -14.31
C PHE A 156 -11.47 14.34 -13.62
N ARG A 157 -11.46 14.46 -12.29
CA ARG A 157 -12.54 15.10 -11.53
C ARG A 157 -12.63 16.61 -11.80
N ILE A 158 -11.50 17.26 -12.05
CA ILE A 158 -11.41 18.67 -12.43
C ILE A 158 -11.99 18.87 -13.85
N PHE A 159 -11.63 18.02 -14.81
CA PHE A 159 -12.20 18.09 -16.17
C PHE A 159 -13.71 17.85 -16.18
N ARG A 160 -14.22 16.93 -15.34
CA ARG A 160 -15.66 16.69 -15.23
C ARG A 160 -16.45 17.84 -14.60
N LYS A 161 -15.82 18.65 -13.74
CA LYS A 161 -16.44 19.88 -13.20
C LYS A 161 -16.45 21.03 -14.20
N ARG A 162 -15.49 21.08 -15.13
CA ARG A 162 -15.43 22.10 -16.19
C ARG A 162 -16.39 21.82 -17.36
N GLY A 163 -16.95 20.62 -17.45
CA GLY A 163 -17.90 20.21 -18.50
C GLY A 163 -19.38 20.42 -18.17
N ASN A 164 -19.75 21.15 -17.11
CA ASN A 164 -21.15 21.50 -16.87
C ASN A 164 -21.32 22.98 -16.50
N PRO A 165 -21.14 23.92 -17.46
CA PRO A 165 -21.72 25.24 -17.35
C PRO A 165 -23.19 25.15 -17.79
N HIS A 166 -24.12 25.38 -16.86
CA HIS A 166 -25.55 25.62 -17.10
C HIS A 166 -26.36 24.54 -17.84
N LYS A 167 -27.13 23.77 -17.06
CA LYS A 167 -28.54 23.51 -17.38
C LYS A 167 -29.38 24.16 -16.29
#